data_AF-A0A3C0K430-F1
#
_entry.id   AF-A0A3C0K430-F1
#
_cell.length_a   1.000
_cell.length_b   1.000
_cell.length_c   1.000
_cell.angle_alpha   90.00
_cell.angle_beta   90.00
_cell.angle_gamma   90.00
#
_symmetry.space_group_name_H-M   'P 1'
#
loop_
_entity.id
_entity.type
_entity.pdbx_description
1 polymer ?
#
loop_
_entity_poly.entity_id
_entity_poly.type
_entity_poly.pdbx_seq_one_letter_code
_entity_poly.pdbx_strand_id
1 'polypeptide(L)' 'MKYIVRTTDENLRSIDYWIIDAKKEQQAVTLAKQDDRTTRAVSWSISPINNEFNPTQGGWNNS' A
#
# COMPACT_ATOMS: atom_id res chain seq x y z
N MET A 1 -6.05 -3.45 -10.33
CA MET A 1 -5.34 -4.24 -9.28
C MET A 1 -5.11 -3.29 -8.15
N LYS A 2 -5.22 -3.77 -6.91
CA LYS A 2 -5.05 -2.90 -5.75
C LYS A 2 -3.65 -3.07 -5.19
N TYR A 3 -3.05 -1.96 -4.80
CA TYR A 3 -1.74 -1.91 -4.16
C TYR A 3 -1.90 -1.17 -2.84
N ILE A 4 -1.32 -1.70 -1.77
CA ILE A 4 -1.26 -1.01 -0.48
C ILE A 4 0.08 -0.30 -0.37
N VAL A 5 0.02 1.01 -0.12
CA VAL A 5 1.18 1.82 0.24
C VAL A 5 1.20 1.95 1.76
N ARG A 6 2.37 1.81 2.35
CA ARG A 6 2.61 2.00 3.79
C ARG A 6 3.77 2.95 3.96
N THR A 7 3.66 3.88 4.90
CA THR A 7 4.68 4.87 5.23
C THR A 7 5.19 4.64 6.65
N THR A 8 6.46 4.95 6.89
CA THR A 8 7.09 4.82 8.22
C THR A 8 7.78 6.10 8.65
N ASP A 9 7.84 6.31 9.97
CA ASP A 9 8.64 7.36 10.61
C ASP A 9 10.11 6.93 10.83
N GLU A 10 10.87 7.81 11.50
CA GLU A 10 12.28 7.61 11.85
C GLU A 10 12.50 6.41 12.80
N ASN A 11 11.45 6.00 13.53
CA ASN A 11 11.47 4.85 14.43
C ASN A 11 10.97 3.57 13.75
N LEU A 12 10.86 3.57 12.42
CA LEU A 12 10.30 2.48 11.61
C LEU A 12 8.85 2.11 11.97
N ARG A 13 8.12 3.01 12.64
CA ARG A 13 6.72 2.79 12.98
C ARG A 13 5.85 3.15 11.79
N SER A 14 4.88 2.28 11.49
CA SER A 14 3.88 2.56 10.47
C SER A 14 3.04 3.78 10.87
N ILE A 15 3.05 4.83 10.05
CA ILE A 15 2.33 6.08 10.32
C ILE A 15 1.05 6.21 9.51
N ASP A 16 1.03 5.73 8.26
CA ASP A 16 -0.14 5.80 7.39
C ASP A 16 -0.12 4.67 6.35
N TYR A 17 -1.29 4.27 5.87
CA TYR A 17 -1.46 3.37 4.75
C TYR A 17 -2.69 3.70 3.90
N TRP A 18 -2.61 3.42 2.61
CA TRP A 18 -3.74 3.57 1.70
C TRP A 18 -3.66 2.62 0.52
N ILE A 19 -4.74 2.57 -0.25
CA ILE A 19 -4.88 1.69 -1.39
C ILE A 19 -4.87 2.52 -2.68
N ILE A 20 -4.06 2.09 -3.65
CA ILE A 20 -4.05 2.59 -5.03
C ILE A 20 -4.66 1.51 -5.93
N ASP A 21 -5.69 1.85 -6.70
CA ASP A 21 -6.15 1.01 -7.80
C ASP A 21 -5.43 1.41 -9.08
N ALA A 22 -4.65 0.48 -9.63
CA ALA A 22 -3.89 0.67 -10.86
C ALA A 22 -3.93 -0.59 -11.73
N LYS A 23 -3.79 -0.41 -13.04
CA LYS A 23 -3.76 -1.56 -13.98
C LYS A 23 -2.39 -2.24 -14.00
N LYS A 24 -1.32 -1.53 -13.63
CA LYS A 24 0.06 -2.00 -13.62
C LYS A 24 0.79 -1.50 -12.38
N GLU A 25 1.74 -2.29 -11.89
CA GLU A 25 2.54 -1.93 -10.72
C GLU A 25 3.31 -0.62 -10.93
N GLN A 26 3.90 -0.42 -12.11
CA GLN A 26 4.62 0.82 -12.44
C GLN A 26 3.75 2.07 -12.26
N GLN A 27 2.46 1.99 -12.62
CA GLN A 27 1.52 3.09 -12.43
C GLN A 27 1.24 3.32 -10.94
N ALA A 28 1.08 2.26 -10.16
CA ALA A 28 0.88 2.36 -8.71
C ALA A 28 2.10 2.99 -8.02
N VAL A 29 3.32 2.62 -8.44
CA VAL A 29 4.57 3.20 -7.94
C VAL A 29 4.66 4.69 -8.27
N THR A 30 4.32 5.09 -9.50
CA THR A 30 4.31 6.52 -9.88
C THR A 30 3.31 7.32 -9.05
N LEU A 31 2.09 6.79 -8.87
CA LEU A 31 1.06 7.43 -8.05
C LEU A 31 1.48 7.53 -6.59
N ALA A 32 2.09 6.47 -6.03
CA ALA A 32 2.61 6.49 -4.67
C ALA A 32 3.67 7.58 -4.49
N LYS A 33 4.66 7.66 -5.41
CA LYS A 33 5.74 8.67 -5.36
C LYS A 33 5.26 10.13 -5.43
N GLN A 34 4.11 10.37 -6.04
CA GLN A 34 3.52 11.71 -6.17
C GLN A 34 2.62 12.09 -5.00
N ASP A 35 2.38 11.18 -4.05
CA ASP A 35 1.51 11.41 -2.91
C ASP A 35 2.27 12.11 -1.78
N ASP A 36 1.73 13.23 -1.29
CA ASP A 36 2.29 14.02 -0.19
C ASP A 36 2.61 13.21 1.08
N ARG A 37 1.88 12.11 1.31
CA ARG A 37 2.15 11.20 2.45
C ARG A 37 3.47 10.46 2.27
N THR A 38 3.80 10.03 1.05
CA THR A 38 5.11 9.42 0.79
C THR A 38 6.24 10.45 0.82
N THR A 39 5.98 11.66 0.34
CA THR A 39 6.99 12.74 0.31
C THR A 39 7.40 13.19 1.71
N ARG A 40 6.47 13.12 2.68
CA ARG A 40 6.71 13.47 4.09
C ARG A 40 7.18 12.29 4.94
N ALA A 41 7.11 11.07 4.42
CA ALA A 41 7.53 9.88 5.14
C ALA A 41 9.05 9.69 5.06
N VAL A 42 9.63 9.11 6.10
CA VAL A 42 11.06 8.75 6.12
C VAL A 42 11.34 7.58 5.19
N SER A 43 10.42 6.62 5.16
CA SER A 43 10.43 5.52 4.21
C SER A 43 9.00 5.10 3.89
N TRP A 44 8.84 4.38 2.78
CA TRP A 44 7.57 3.81 2.39
C TRP A 44 7.77 2.53 1.57
N SER A 45 6.74 1.71 1.55
CA SER A 45 6.69 0.47 0.77
C SER A 45 5.37 0.38 0.04
N ILE A 46 5.37 -0.33 -1.09
CA ILE A 46 4.17 -0.65 -1.85
C ILE A 46 4.15 -2.16 -2.11
N SER A 47 2.97 -2.77 -2.00
CA SER A 47 2.81 -4.20 -2.27
C SER A 47 1.47 -4.47 -2.95
N PRO A 48 1.40 -5.40 -3.91
CA PRO A 48 0.13 -5.82 -4.48
C PRO A 48 -0.76 -6.45 -3.39
N ILE A 49 -2.04 -6.13 -3.44
CA ILE A 49 -3.06 -6.79 -2.63
C ILE A 49 -3.55 -7.98 -3.46
N ASN A 50 -2.90 -9.13 -3.26
CA ASN A 50 -3.16 -10.34 -4.06
C ASN A 50 -4.48 -11.06 -3.70
N ASN A 51 -5.12 -10.70 -2.58
CA ASN A 51 -6.39 -11.29 -2.19
C ASN A 51 -7.46 -10.23 -2.10
N GLU A 52 -8.60 -10.51 -2.74
CA GLU A 52 -9.88 -9.95 -2.35
C GLU A 52 -10.02 -10.17 -0.83
N PHE A 53 -9.82 -9.11 -0.05
CA PHE A 53 -10.15 -9.14 1.37
C PHE A 53 -11.64 -9.46 1.45
N ASN A 54 -11.97 -10.70 1.82
CA ASN A 54 -13.33 -11.15 1.97
C ASN A 54 -13.73 -11.07 3.45
N PRO A 55 -14.44 -10.02 3.88
CA PRO A 55 -14.83 -9.86 5.28
C PRO A 55 -15.76 -10.97 5.78
N THR A 56 -16.37 -11.77 4.90
CA THR A 56 -17.22 -12.91 5.31
C THR A 56 -16.42 -14.16 5.71
N GLN A 57 -15.11 -14.23 5.41
CA GLN A 57 -14.26 -15.39 5.72
C GLN A 57 -13.21 -15.14 6.82
N GLY A 58 -13.25 -13.98 7.49
CA GLY A 58 -12.47 -13.75 8.70
C GLY A 58 -10.96 -13.56 8.50
N GLY A 59 -10.46 -13.34 7.27
CA GLY A 59 -9.04 -13.07 7.06
C GLY A 59 -8.59 -13.16 5.60
N TRP A 60 -7.28 -13.01 5.42
CA TRP A 60 -6.59 -13.16 4.13
C TRP A 60 -6.77 -14.59 3.62
N ASN A 61 -7.32 -14.76 2.41
CA ASN A 61 -7.43 -16.06 1.76
C ASN A 61 -6.03 -16.60 1.43
N ASN A 62 -5.44 -17.39 2.31
CA ASN A 62 -4.21 -18.12 2.00
C ASN A 62 -4.53 -19.16 0.91
N SER A 63 -4.40 -18.75 -0.36
CA SER A 63 -4.26 -19.69 -1.48
C SER A 63 -2.82 -20.15 -1.58
#